data_AF-A0A9E3UYU8-F1
#
_entry.id   AF-A0A9E3UYU8-F1
#
_cell.length_a   1.000
_cell.length_b   1.000
_cell.length_c   1.000
_cell.angle_alpha   90.00
_cell.angle_beta   90.00
_cell.angle_gamma   90.00
#
_symmetry.space_group_name_H-M   'P 1'
#
loop_
_entity.id
_entity.type
_entity.pdbx_description
1 polymer ?
#
loop_
_entity_poly.entity_id
_entity_poly.type
_entity_poly.pdbx_seq_one_letter_code
_entity_poly.pdbx_strand_id
1 'polypeptide(L)'
;MELPCEGATLAVRRLTLTLDHPTERGDTALHIVTNLSATQATVSQVAQTYGTRWIWTVEGAFQTLTDVRRCEIEPLGYPRAALFSCAVAVLAYNT
;
A
#
# COMPACT_ATOMS: atom_id res chain seq x y z
N MET A 1 -3.33 14.89 -15.55
CA MET A 1 -1.91 14.44 -15.64
C MET A 1 -1.94 13.16 -16.47
N GLU A 2 -0.98 12.97 -17.36
CA GLU A 2 -0.96 11.83 -18.28
C GLU A 2 0.21 10.92 -17.90
N LEU A 3 -0.07 9.62 -17.71
CA LEU A 3 0.95 8.62 -17.39
C LEU A 3 1.12 7.69 -18.60
N PRO A 4 2.36 7.43 -19.05
CA PRO A 4 2.61 6.46 -20.12
C PRO A 4 2.40 5.05 -19.58
N CYS A 5 1.48 4.29 -20.17
CA CYS A 5 1.27 2.87 -19.87
C CYS A 5 1.20 2.09 -21.19
N GLU A 6 2.15 1.20 -21.48
CA GLU A 6 2.19 0.27 -22.64
C GLU A 6 1.43 0.75 -23.90
N GLY A 7 1.82 1.91 -24.45
CA GLY A 7 1.29 2.45 -25.71
C GLY A 7 -0.05 3.19 -25.62
N ALA A 8 -0.68 3.31 -24.44
CA ALA A 8 -1.90 4.08 -24.21
C ALA A 8 -1.66 5.19 -23.18
N THR A 9 -2.12 6.41 -23.49
CA THR A 9 -2.09 7.53 -22.55
C THR A 9 -3.27 7.43 -21.60
N LEU A 10 -2.99 7.19 -20.31
CA LEU A 10 -4.03 7.12 -19.30
C LEU A 10 -4.25 8.51 -18.70
N ALA A 11 -5.48 9.03 -18.83
CA ALA A 11 -5.89 10.25 -18.14
C ALA A 11 -6.00 9.95 -16.64
N VAL A 12 -5.11 10.56 -15.85
CA VAL A 12 -5.09 10.42 -14.39
C VAL A 12 -5.28 11.76 -13.70
N ARG A 13 -5.91 11.70 -12.54
CA ARG A 13 -6.03 12.81 -11.59
C ARG A 13 -5.16 12.53 -10.37
N ARG A 14 -4.62 13.60 -9.78
CA ARG A 14 -3.91 13.57 -8.51
C ARG A 14 -4.80 14.17 -7.43
N LEU A 15 -5.03 13.42 -6.37
CA LEU A 15 -5.73 13.83 -5.17
C LEU A 15 -4.69 14.07 -4.08
N THR A 16 -4.84 15.17 -3.33
CA THR A 16 -4.01 15.46 -2.15
C THR A 16 -4.92 15.41 -0.94
N LEU A 17 -4.59 14.53 -0.01
CA LEU A 17 -5.28 14.38 1.26
C LEU A 17 -4.39 14.93 2.35
N THR A 18 -4.86 15.97 3.03
CA THR A 18 -4.21 16.41 4.27
C THR A 18 -4.59 15.44 5.37
N LEU A 19 -3.59 14.91 6.08
CA LEU A 19 -3.80 14.01 7.20
C LEU A 19 -3.97 14.85 8.47
N ASP A 20 -4.98 14.53 9.28
CA ASP A 20 -5.19 15.16 10.59
C ASP A 20 -4.07 14.81 11.58
N HIS A 21 -3.44 13.66 11.40
CA HIS A 21 -2.26 13.22 12.13
C HIS A 21 -1.13 12.92 11.14
N PRO A 22 0.11 13.38 11.42
CA PRO A 22 1.25 13.05 10.59
C PRO A 22 1.47 11.53 10.58
N THR A 23 2.00 11.01 9.46
CA THR A 23 2.50 9.63 9.42
C THR A 23 3.65 9.45 10.41
N GLU A 24 4.03 8.22 10.74
CA GLU A 24 5.20 7.94 11.59
C GLU A 24 6.51 8.55 11.05
N ARG A 25 6.55 8.83 9.74
CA ARG A 25 7.66 9.49 9.05
C ARG A 25 7.57 11.02 9.07
N GLY A 26 6.49 11.59 9.59
CA GLY A 26 6.25 13.03 9.68
C GLY A 26 5.53 13.63 8.46
N ASP A 27 5.05 12.82 7.52
CA ASP A 27 4.33 13.33 6.35
C ASP A 27 2.92 13.77 6.74
N THR A 28 2.54 14.99 6.35
CA THR A 28 1.23 15.58 6.66
C THR A 28 0.24 15.51 5.49
N ALA A 29 0.70 15.03 4.33
CA ALA A 29 -0.11 14.95 3.13
C ALA A 29 0.12 13.63 2.39
N LEU A 30 -0.97 12.97 2.03
CA LEU A 30 -0.98 11.78 1.19
C LEU A 30 -1.42 12.16 -0.22
N HIS A 31 -0.59 11.87 -1.22
CA HIS A 31 -0.92 12.10 -2.63
C HIS A 31 -1.34 10.79 -3.30
N ILE A 32 -2.57 10.73 -3.81
CA ILE A 32 -3.12 9.56 -4.51
C ILE A 32 -3.29 9.90 -5.99
N VAL A 33 -2.74 9.06 -6.86
CA VAL A 33 -2.99 9.15 -8.31
C VAL A 33 -4.04 8.12 -8.69
N THR A 34 -5.08 8.53 -9.41
CA THR A 34 -6.16 7.63 -9.83
C THR A 34 -6.62 7.96 -11.25
N ASN A 35 -7.01 6.93 -11.99
CA ASN A 35 -7.61 7.03 -13.33
C ASN A 35 -9.14 7.16 -13.30
N LEU A 36 -9.75 7.18 -12.10
CA LEU A 36 -11.18 7.38 -11.95
C LEU A 36 -11.54 8.85 -12.20
N SER A 37 -12.60 9.07 -12.98
CA SER A 37 -13.14 10.42 -13.20
C SER A 37 -13.88 10.96 -11.96
N ALA A 38 -14.11 12.27 -11.93
CA ALA A 38 -14.86 12.94 -10.86
C ALA A 38 -16.30 12.43 -10.70
N THR A 39 -16.91 11.94 -11.77
CA THR A 39 -18.26 11.36 -11.77
C THR A 39 -18.30 9.91 -11.28
N GLN A 40 -17.21 9.15 -11.44
CA GLN A 40 -17.16 7.74 -11.02
C GLN A 40 -16.84 7.57 -9.54
N ALA A 41 -15.99 8.44 -8.99
CA ALA A 41 -15.64 8.37 -7.57
C ALA A 41 -15.31 9.77 -7.04
N THR A 42 -15.98 10.13 -5.94
CA THR A 42 -15.71 11.36 -5.21
C THR A 42 -14.34 11.28 -4.53
N VAL A 43 -13.68 12.43 -4.34
CA VAL A 43 -12.39 12.51 -3.63
C VAL A 43 -12.45 11.83 -2.27
N SER A 44 -13.54 12.03 -1.51
CA SER A 44 -13.77 11.40 -0.20
C SER A 44 -13.88 9.87 -0.27
N GLN A 45 -14.50 9.32 -1.32
CA GLN A 45 -14.64 7.87 -1.49
C GLN A 45 -13.30 7.23 -1.84
N VAL A 46 -12.51 7.87 -2.69
CA VAL A 46 -11.14 7.42 -2.98
C VAL A 46 -10.27 7.54 -1.73
N ALA A 47 -10.41 8.63 -0.98
CA ALA A 47 -9.69 8.85 0.26
C ALA A 47 -10.01 7.80 1.35
N GLN A 48 -11.28 7.48 1.57
CA GLN A 48 -11.65 6.42 2.51
C GLN A 48 -11.21 5.05 2.01
N THR A 49 -11.45 4.73 0.75
CA THR A 49 -11.14 3.39 0.23
C THR A 49 -9.64 3.14 0.21
N TYR A 50 -8.86 4.12 -0.24
CA TYR A 50 -7.41 3.99 -0.35
C TYR A 50 -6.71 4.32 0.97
N GLY A 51 -7.05 5.43 1.62
CA GLY A 51 -6.45 5.84 2.88
C GLY A 51 -6.80 4.95 4.07
N THR A 52 -8.04 4.46 4.18
CA THR A 52 -8.42 3.59 5.32
C THR A 52 -8.04 2.13 5.09
N ARG A 53 -8.09 1.60 3.86
CA ARG A 53 -7.73 0.18 3.62
C ARG A 53 -6.23 -0.05 3.39
N TRP A 54 -5.55 0.81 2.65
CA TRP A 54 -4.16 0.54 2.26
C TRP A 54 -3.20 0.78 3.43
N ILE A 55 -3.31 1.93 4.10
CA ILE A 55 -2.43 2.31 5.22
C ILE A 55 -2.63 1.41 6.44
N TRP A 56 -3.87 1.08 6.80
CA TRP A 56 -4.11 0.31 8.02
C TRP A 56 -3.99 -1.20 7.81
N THR A 57 -4.45 -1.72 6.68
CA THR A 57 -4.53 -3.18 6.48
C THR A 57 -3.29 -3.74 5.80
N VAL A 58 -2.73 -3.06 4.79
CA VAL A 58 -1.59 -3.60 4.04
C VAL A 58 -0.28 -3.15 4.66
N GLU A 59 -0.05 -1.85 4.81
CA GLU A 59 1.17 -1.36 5.43
C GLU A 59 1.28 -1.83 6.90
N GLY A 60 0.20 -1.72 7.68
CA GLY A 60 0.16 -2.27 9.05
C GLY A 60 0.44 -3.78 9.12
N ALA A 61 -0.05 -4.57 8.15
CA ALA A 61 0.26 -5.99 8.06
C ALA A 61 1.73 -6.25 7.78
N PHE A 62 2.28 -5.58 6.76
CA PHE A 62 3.69 -5.74 6.39
C PHE A 62 4.62 -5.18 7.47
N GLN A 63 4.24 -4.12 8.17
CA GLN A 63 4.96 -3.61 9.34
C GLN A 63 4.95 -4.63 10.47
N THR A 64 3.78 -5.18 10.82
CA THR A 64 3.68 -6.24 11.84
C THR A 64 4.49 -7.48 11.45
N LEU A 65 4.43 -7.91 10.18
CA LEU A 65 5.23 -9.02 9.65
C LEU A 65 6.75 -8.72 9.67
N THR A 66 7.13 -7.45 9.54
CA THR A 66 8.52 -6.98 9.62
C THR A 66 9.01 -6.84 11.06
N ASP A 67 8.16 -6.45 12.00
CA ASP A 67 8.49 -6.39 13.42
C ASP A 67 8.54 -7.79 14.06
N VAL A 68 7.72 -8.73 13.57
CA VAL A 68 7.72 -10.14 13.98
C VAL A 68 8.88 -10.93 13.33
N ARG A 69 9.74 -10.27 12.52
CA ARG A 69 10.68 -10.93 11.60
C ARG A 69 11.67 -11.87 12.29
N ARG A 70 11.28 -13.15 12.23
CA ARG A 70 12.11 -14.30 11.81
C ARG A 70 11.91 -14.61 10.31
N CYS A 71 11.63 -13.64 9.45
CA CYS A 71 11.58 -13.88 7.99
C CYS A 71 12.97 -13.83 7.33
N GLU A 72 13.99 -13.38 8.08
CA GLU A 72 15.38 -13.76 7.87
C GLU A 72 15.71 -14.79 8.94
N ILE A 73 15.40 -16.07 8.70
CA ILE A 73 16.04 -17.11 9.49
C ILE A 73 17.42 -17.31 8.82
N GLU A 74 18.50 -16.91 9.50
CA GLU A 74 19.89 -17.09 9.05
C GLU A 74 20.28 -18.49 8.49
N PRO A 75 19.67 -19.65 8.87
CA PRO A 75 19.98 -20.93 8.25
C PRO A 75 19.29 -21.18 6.91
N LEU A 76 18.35 -20.34 6.46
CA LEU A 76 17.68 -20.45 5.17
C LEU A 76 18.33 -19.51 4.14
N GLY A 77 19.62 -19.69 3.85
CA GLY A 77 20.34 -18.99 2.76
C GLY A 77 19.83 -19.30 1.34
N TYR A 78 18.58 -19.75 1.21
CA TYR A 78 17.95 -20.21 -0.02
C TYR A 78 16.70 -19.35 -0.31
N PRO A 79 16.69 -18.54 -1.38
CA PRO A 79 15.63 -17.55 -1.63
C PRO A 79 14.23 -18.16 -1.78
N ARG A 80 14.12 -19.43 -2.19
CA ARG A 80 12.84 -20.16 -2.27
C ARG A 80 12.18 -20.36 -0.91
N ALA A 81 12.97 -20.62 0.13
CA ALA A 81 12.46 -20.91 1.46
C ALA A 81 12.10 -19.63 2.23
N ALA A 82 12.83 -18.54 1.97
CA ALA A 82 12.46 -17.20 2.43
C ALA A 82 11.12 -16.73 1.82
N LEU A 83 10.90 -16.96 0.52
CA LEU A 83 9.64 -16.59 -0.14
C LEU A 83 8.46 -17.44 0.38
N PHE A 84 8.68 -18.73 0.60
CA PHE A 84 7.66 -19.62 1.19
C PHE A 84 7.28 -19.20 2.62
N SER A 85 8.26 -18.93 3.49
CA SER A 85 7.99 -18.49 4.87
C SER A 85 7.30 -17.13 4.92
N CYS A 86 7.68 -16.19 4.05
CA CYS A 86 6.97 -14.92 3.88
C CYS A 86 5.50 -15.13 3.47
N ALA A 87 5.24 -16.01 2.48
CA ALA A 87 3.88 -16.32 2.04
C ALA A 87 3.02 -16.95 3.14
N VAL A 88 3.59 -17.86 3.94
CA VAL A 88 2.91 -18.46 5.10
C VAL A 88 2.60 -17.41 6.18
N ALA A 89 3.52 -16.48 6.43
CA ALA A 89 3.30 -15.42 7.41
C ALA A 89 2.18 -14.46 6.97
N VAL A 90 2.12 -14.09 5.69
CA VAL A 90 1.00 -13.31 5.12
C VAL A 90 -0.33 -14.06 5.26
N LEU A 91 -0.35 -15.37 4.97
CA LEU A 91 -1.55 -16.21 5.14
C LEU A 91 -2.01 -16.25 6.61
N ALA A 92 -1.07 -16.40 7.55
CA ALA A 92 -1.38 -16.44 8.98
C ALA A 92 -1.89 -15.10 9.53
N TYR A 93 -1.49 -13.97 8.92
CA TYR A 93 -2.00 -12.65 9.28
C TYR A 93 -3.42 -12.39 8.72
N ASN A 94 -3.83 -13.12 7.67
CA ASN A 94 -5.15 -12.99 7.05
C ASN A 94 -6.23 -13.82 7.78
N THR A 95 -6.43 -13.58 9.07
CA THR A 95 -7.49 -14.20 9.90
C THR A 95 -8.36 -13.14 10.54
#